data_AF-A0A962LM43-F1
#
_entry.id   AF-A0A962LM43-F1
#
_cell.length_a   1.000
_cell.length_b   1.000
_cell.length_c   1.000
_cell.angle_alpha   90.00
_cell.angle_beta   90.00
_cell.angle_gamma   90.00
#
_symmetry.space_group_name_H-M   'P 1'
#
loop_
_entity.id
_entity.type
_entity.pdbx_description
1 polymer ?
#
loop_
_entity_poly.entity_id
_entity_poly.type
_entity_poly.pdbx_seq_one_letter_code
_entity_poly.pdbx_strand_id
1 'polypeptide(L)'
;HVQYEDVVTDLETQVQRILQYLELPWEDACLNFHDTERAVRTASSEQVRQPIYTSGIGFWRNYESHLEELKEVLEPILERYAP
;
A
#
# COMPACT_ATOMS: atom_id res chain seq x y z
N HIS A 1 -10.63 -5.36 -5.70
CA HIS A 1 -9.30 -5.62 -5.15
C HIS A 1 -8.51 -4.32 -5.17
N VAL A 2 -7.62 -4.08 -4.21
CA VAL A 2 -6.75 -2.90 -4.16
C VAL A 2 -5.34 -3.40 -3.88
N GLN A 3 -4.46 -3.35 -4.88
CA GLN A 3 -3.06 -3.71 -4.72
C GLN A 3 -2.29 -2.53 -4.11
N TYR A 4 -1.46 -2.81 -3.11
CA TYR A 4 -0.68 -1.78 -2.42
C TYR A 4 0.27 -1.06 -3.39
N GLU A 5 0.96 -1.82 -4.24
CA GLU A 5 1.93 -1.34 -5.21
C GLU A 5 1.32 -0.32 -6.19
N ASP A 6 0.09 -0.56 -6.66
CA ASP A 6 -0.64 0.38 -7.52
C ASP A 6 -1.00 1.67 -6.76
N VAL A 7 -1.39 1.55 -5.48
CA VAL A 7 -1.76 2.71 -4.65
C VAL A 7 -0.58 3.61 -4.38
N VAL A 8 0.59 3.05 -4.09
CA VAL A 8 1.78 3.87 -3.81
C VAL A 8 2.46 4.42 -5.07
N THR A 9 2.22 3.82 -6.23
CA THR A 9 2.78 4.30 -7.51
C THR A 9 1.84 5.26 -8.24
N ASP A 10 0.53 5.15 -8.06
CA ASP A 10 -0.49 6.01 -8.70
C ASP A 10 -1.68 6.29 -7.76
N LEU A 11 -1.42 7.03 -6.67
CA LEU A 11 -2.39 7.28 -5.61
C LEU A 11 -3.68 7.92 -6.12
N GLU A 12 -3.59 8.92 -6.99
CA GLU A 12 -4.74 9.68 -7.48
C GLU A 12 -5.73 8.80 -8.24
N THR A 13 -5.25 8.04 -9.22
CA THR A 13 -6.10 7.12 -9.99
C THR A 13 -6.73 6.06 -9.09
N GLN A 14 -5.96 5.51 -8.14
CA GLN A 14 -6.51 4.51 -7.21
C GLN A 14 -7.57 5.10 -6.29
N VAL A 15 -7.36 6.30 -5.72
CA VAL A 15 -8.35 7.00 -4.90
C VAL A 15 -9.61 7.27 -5.71
N GLN A 16 -9.47 7.76 -6.96
CA GLN A 16 -10.62 8.01 -7.82
C GLN A 16 -11.42 6.72 -8.09
N ARG A 17 -10.73 5.60 -8.38
CA ARG A 17 -11.37 4.30 -8.58
C ARG A 17 -12.12 3.82 -7.34
N ILE A 18 -11.53 4.00 -6.15
CA ILE A 18 -12.13 3.60 -4.87
C ILE A 18 -13.38 4.44 -4.58
N LEU A 19 -13.29 5.76 -4.71
CA LEU A 19 -14.41 6.66 -4.47
C LEU A 19 -15.55 6.41 -5.47
N GLN A 20 -15.23 6.20 -6.75
CA GLN A 20 -16.21 5.86 -7.77
C GLN A 20 -16.94 4.55 -7.45
N TYR A 21 -16.21 3.51 -7.03
CA TYR A 21 -16.80 2.23 -6.64
C TYR A 21 -17.75 2.37 -5.44
N LEU A 22 -17.45 3.29 -4.51
CA LEU A 22 -18.26 3.58 -3.33
C LEU A 22 -19.36 4.62 -3.59
N GLU A 23 -19.47 5.15 -4.81
CA GLU A 23 -20.39 6.24 -5.17
C GLU A 23 -20.21 7.51 -4.32
N LEU A 24 -18.96 7.78 -3.90
CA LEU A 24 -18.58 8.96 -3.11
C LEU A 24 -17.99 10.07 -3.99
N PRO A 25 -18.20 11.35 -3.65
CA PRO A 25 -17.58 12.47 -4.34
C PRO A 25 -16.05 12.50 -4.11
N TRP A 26 -15.34 13.19 -4.99
CA TRP A 26 -13.90 13.44 -4.83
C TRP A 26 -13.61 14.33 -3.62
N GLU A 27 -12.50 14.04 -2.93
CA GLU A 27 -11.98 14.84 -1.81
C GLU A 27 -10.44 14.90 -1.85
N ASP A 28 -9.87 16.11 -1.98
CA ASP A 28 -8.41 16.30 -2.06
C ASP A 28 -7.67 15.85 -0.79
N ALA A 29 -8.35 15.78 0.35
CA ALA A 29 -7.79 15.26 1.59
C ALA A 29 -7.38 13.78 1.49
N CYS A 30 -7.94 13.01 0.54
CA CYS A 30 -7.52 11.65 0.28
C CYS A 30 -6.07 11.57 -0.25
N LEU A 31 -5.60 12.58 -0.99
CA LEU A 31 -4.21 12.67 -1.45
C LEU A 31 -3.28 13.26 -0.38
N ASN A 32 -3.85 14.11 0.50
CA ASN A 32 -3.14 14.78 1.58
C ASN A 32 -3.40 14.12 2.95
N PHE A 33 -3.54 12.79 2.97
CA PHE A 33 -3.93 12.05 4.18
C PHE A 33 -2.99 12.28 5.38
N HIS A 34 -1.72 12.56 5.11
CA HIS A 34 -0.66 12.78 6.08
C HIS A 34 -0.81 14.09 6.86
N ASP A 35 -1.60 15.05 6.37
CA ASP A 35 -1.88 16.33 7.05
C ASP A 35 -2.92 16.18 8.17
N THR A 36 -3.51 14.99 8.34
CA THR A 36 -4.52 14.75 9.38
C THR A 36 -3.96 14.90 10.79
N GLU A 37 -4.51 15.82 11.59
CA GLU A 37 -4.08 16.07 12.98
C GLU A 37 -4.48 14.98 13.99
N ARG A 38 -5.36 14.05 13.59
CA ARG A 38 -5.85 12.96 14.44
C ARG A 38 -4.68 12.13 14.98
N ALA A 39 -4.76 11.74 16.26
CA ALA A 39 -3.82 10.81 16.84
C ALA A 39 -3.94 9.42 16.20
N VAL A 40 -2.85 8.94 15.57
CA VAL A 40 -2.67 7.56 15.11
C VAL A 40 -1.92 6.78 16.18
N ARG A 41 -2.51 5.70 16.71
CA ARG A 41 -1.93 4.89 17.79
C ARG A 41 -1.73 3.44 17.34
N THR A 42 -1.04 3.26 16.22
CA THR A 42 -0.74 1.96 15.62
C THR A 42 0.76 1.85 15.32
N ALA A 43 1.24 0.64 15.07
CA ALA A 43 2.65 0.40 14.72
C ALA A 43 3.11 1.18 13.48
N SER A 44 2.18 1.54 12.59
CA SER A 44 2.44 2.30 11.37
C SER A 44 2.28 3.82 11.53
N SER A 45 2.14 4.36 12.75
CA SER A 45 1.91 5.80 12.99
C SER A 45 2.90 6.69 12.23
N GLU A 46 4.20 6.40 12.34
CA GLU A 46 5.23 7.22 11.67
C GLU A 46 5.16 7.11 10.15
N GLN A 47 4.75 5.95 9.62
CA GLN A 47 4.63 5.71 8.18
C GLN A 47 3.46 6.48 7.57
N VAL A 48 2.29 6.46 8.22
CA VAL A 48 1.08 7.13 7.71
C VAL A 48 1.12 8.66 7.86
N ARG A 49 2.08 9.18 8.64
CA ARG A 49 2.34 10.63 8.80
C ARG A 49 3.29 11.19 7.73
N GLN A 50 3.73 10.38 6.79
CA GLN A 50 4.52 10.82 5.65
C GLN A 50 3.65 10.89 4.40
N PRO A 51 3.99 11.75 3.41
CA PRO A 51 3.43 11.66 2.07
C PRO A 51 3.60 10.25 1.50
N ILE A 52 2.81 9.91 0.48
CA ILE A 52 2.93 8.60 -0.19
C ILE A 52 4.36 8.39 -0.69
N TYR A 53 4.91 7.19 -0.44
CA TYR A 53 6.27 6.83 -0.84
C TYR A 53 6.33 5.38 -1.29
N THR A 54 7.27 5.09 -2.18
CA THR A 54 7.47 3.76 -2.78
C THR A 54 8.60 2.96 -2.12
N SER A 55 9.34 3.55 -1.17
CA SER A 55 10.49 2.89 -0.51
C SER A 55 10.12 1.63 0.29
N GLY A 56 8.84 1.45 0.63
CA GLY A 56 8.34 0.21 1.24
C GLY A 56 8.23 -0.96 0.26
N ILE A 57 8.13 -0.69 -1.05
CA ILE A 57 8.00 -1.73 -2.07
C ILE A 57 9.28 -2.57 -2.10
N GLY A 58 9.12 -3.89 -1.97
CA GLY A 58 10.23 -4.83 -2.06
C GLY A 58 11.24 -4.73 -0.91
N PHE A 59 10.93 -4.04 0.19
CA PHE A 59 11.84 -3.92 1.34
C PHE A 59 12.24 -5.30 1.92
N TRP A 60 11.36 -6.29 1.79
CA TRP A 60 11.63 -7.68 2.16
C TRP A 60 12.85 -8.29 1.44
N ARG A 61 13.21 -7.79 0.25
CA ARG A 61 14.35 -8.29 -0.54
C ARG A 61 15.68 -8.15 0.19
N ASN A 62 15.80 -7.20 1.12
CA ASN A 62 16.96 -7.09 2.01
C ASN A 62 17.19 -8.35 2.87
N TYR A 63 16.15 -9.18 3.01
CA TYR A 63 16.16 -10.42 3.77
C TYR A 63 15.89 -11.64 2.88
N GLU A 64 15.90 -11.49 1.55
CA GLU A 64 15.54 -12.55 0.61
C GLU A 64 16.32 -13.84 0.84
N SER A 65 17.62 -13.73 1.15
CA SER A 65 18.49 -14.88 1.44
C SER A 65 18.03 -15.72 2.64
N HIS A 66 17.18 -15.18 3.51
CA HIS A 66 16.63 -15.87 4.67
C HIS A 66 15.23 -16.44 4.44
N LEU A 67 14.65 -16.23 3.25
CA LEU A 67 13.25 -16.52 2.96
C LEU A 67 13.07 -17.64 1.92
N GLU A 68 14.11 -18.39 1.59
CA GLU A 68 14.06 -19.37 0.50
C GLU A 68 13.02 -20.48 0.75
N GLU A 69 13.00 -21.08 1.95
CA GLU A 69 11.97 -22.07 2.33
C GLU A 69 10.55 -21.49 2.24
N LEU A 70 10.38 -20.23 2.64
CA LEU A 70 9.08 -19.57 2.54
C LEU A 70 8.67 -19.35 1.07
N LYS A 71 9.61 -19.00 0.19
CA LYS A 71 9.36 -18.84 -1.25
C LYS A 71 8.90 -20.15 -1.87
N GLU A 72 9.55 -21.28 -1.56
CA GLU A 72 9.16 -22.61 -2.03
C GLU A 72 7.73 -22.98 -1.57
N VAL A 73 7.42 -22.75 -0.29
CA VAL A 73 6.09 -23.07 0.27
C VAL A 73 4.98 -22.22 -0.37
N LEU A 74 5.27 -20.96 -0.69
CA LEU A 74 4.29 -20.04 -1.25
C LEU A 74 4.18 -20.13 -2.79
N GLU A 75 5.15 -20.73 -3.48
CA GLU A 75 5.19 -20.85 -4.94
C GLU A 75 3.84 -21.22 -5.58
N PRO A 76 3.08 -22.22 -5.09
CA PRO A 76 1.83 -22.65 -5.71
C PRO A 76 0.71 -21.59 -5.69
N ILE A 77 0.82 -20.56 -4.83
CA ILE A 77 -0.19 -19.50 -4.69
C ILE A 77 0.31 -18.14 -5.16
N LEU A 78 1.57 -17.99 -5.57
CA LEU A 78 2.13 -16.70 -5.97
C LEU A 78 1.39 -16.10 -7.18
N GLU A 79 0.98 -16.91 -8.16
CA GLU A 79 0.25 -16.44 -9.35
C GLU A 79 -1.06 -15.71 -8.99
N ARG A 80 -1.71 -16.08 -7.89
CA ARG A 80 -2.94 -15.43 -7.42
C ARG A 80 -2.71 -13.98 -6.97
N TYR A 81 -1.49 -13.66 -6.56
CA TYR A 81 -1.09 -12.37 -6.01
C TYR A 81 -0.06 -11.64 -6.90
N ALA A 82 0.21 -12.18 -8.10
CA ALA A 82 1.01 -11.47 -9.08
C ALA A 82 0.36 -10.10 -9.38
N PRO A 83 1.17 -9.04 -9.56
CA PRO A 83 0.67 -7.72 -9.92
C PRO A 83 -0.05 -7.74 -11.27
#